data_AF-A0A9W9NXJ4-F1
#
_entry.id   AF-A0A9W9NXJ4-F1
#
_cell.length_a   1.000
_cell.length_b   1.000
_cell.length_c   1.000
_cell.angle_alpha   90.00
_cell.angle_beta   90.00
_cell.angle_gamma   90.00
#
_symmetry.space_group_name_H-M   'P 1'
#
loop_
_entity.id
_entity.type
_entity.pdbx_description
1 polymer ?
#
loop_
_entity_poly.entity_id
_entity_poly.type
_entity_poly.pdbx_seq_one_letter_code
_entity_poly.pdbx_strand_id
1 'polypeptide(L)'
;MSSSEGAPESWISSFCSLMGHEFFAEVSEDFIEDDFNLTGLQSQVPMYKEALEMILDVEPEDDEEEEEEEDDEDDDEILGDERPLGYRRAGDRRHARVASDLSVIESSAELLYGLIHQRYITSRPGIQQMLEKYEMQHFGVCPRVNCYASKVLPVGRSDTPGQETVKLFCPSCMDIYTPPNSRFHSVDGAFFGTTFGCLFFMTFPDLAVGPRLDSPLSSMSRSSSAPANRPAVAQGPHRTPTPEDQPIEINGVHISNLCPGLGRDKIYDPKIYGFKVAEISRVGPRMKWLRMKPTDMYELDETMIHENESQQKDGKTAGDRDGDTEMKPEQSQEVLIANRKKAPMRRRRQQNTQPATGGQGGDL
;
A
#
# COMPACT_ATOMS: atom_id res chain seq x y z
N MET A 1 31.02 -10.14 34.23
CA MET A 1 29.77 -10.54 33.55
C MET A 1 30.15 -10.76 32.10
N SER A 2 29.96 -11.99 31.61
CA SER A 2 30.35 -12.41 30.26
C SER A 2 29.51 -11.63 29.25
N SER A 3 30.14 -10.72 28.50
CA SER A 3 29.60 -10.30 27.22
C SER A 3 29.91 -11.44 26.26
N SER A 4 28.87 -12.02 25.67
CA SER A 4 29.00 -12.93 24.53
C SER A 4 29.79 -12.22 23.43
N GLU A 5 31.00 -12.70 23.14
CA GLU A 5 31.68 -12.36 21.89
C GLU A 5 30.75 -12.74 20.74
N GLY A 6 30.45 -11.75 19.90
CA GLY A 6 29.27 -11.69 19.04
C GLY A 6 29.25 -12.82 18.02
N ALA A 7 28.10 -13.49 17.93
CA ALA A 7 27.75 -14.23 16.73
C ALA A 7 27.85 -13.28 15.52
N PRO A 8 28.29 -13.76 14.35
CA PRO A 8 28.24 -12.99 13.12
C PRO A 8 26.80 -12.47 12.91
N GLU A 9 26.68 -11.22 12.47
CA GLU A 9 25.39 -10.63 12.11
C GLU A 9 24.86 -11.37 10.87
N SER A 10 23.64 -11.91 10.93
CA SER A 10 23.05 -12.62 9.80
C SER A 10 22.85 -11.69 8.61
N TRP A 11 22.78 -12.25 7.40
CA TRP A 11 22.50 -11.50 6.17
C TRP A 11 21.22 -10.66 6.32
N ILE A 12 20.18 -11.22 6.94
CA ILE A 12 18.88 -10.53 7.16
C ILE A 12 19.06 -9.30 8.06
N SER A 13 19.76 -9.43 9.18
CA SER A 13 20.03 -8.31 10.09
C SER A 13 20.87 -7.23 9.41
N SER A 14 21.91 -7.66 8.69
CA SER A 14 22.79 -6.77 7.92
C SER A 14 21.99 -5.99 6.86
N PHE A 15 21.15 -6.68 6.08
CA PHE A 15 20.29 -6.09 5.05
C PHE A 15 19.30 -5.08 5.64
N CYS A 16 18.63 -5.42 6.75
CA CYS A 16 17.67 -4.53 7.41
C CYS A 16 18.34 -3.31 8.08
N SER A 17 19.62 -3.42 8.43
CA SER A 17 20.44 -2.33 8.99
C SER A 17 21.00 -1.36 7.95
N LEU A 18 20.90 -1.68 6.66
CA LEU A 18 21.34 -0.80 5.58
C LEU A 18 20.56 0.53 5.58
N MET A 19 21.27 1.61 5.21
CA MET A 19 20.66 2.92 5.08
C MET A 19 19.56 2.91 4.01
N GLY A 20 18.33 3.26 4.40
CA GLY A 20 17.15 3.20 3.54
C GLY A 20 16.28 1.97 3.75
N HIS A 21 16.76 0.94 4.45
CA HIS A 21 16.04 -0.31 4.69
C HIS A 21 15.29 -0.33 6.03
N GLU A 22 15.13 0.84 6.66
CA GLU A 22 14.55 0.92 8.00
C GLU A 22 13.04 0.56 8.03
N PHE A 23 12.40 0.49 6.86
CA PHE A 23 11.01 0.09 6.71
C PHE A 23 10.81 -1.44 6.74
N PHE A 24 11.84 -2.23 6.47
CA PHE A 24 11.73 -3.68 6.47
C PHE A 24 11.55 -4.23 7.89
N ALA A 25 10.76 -5.30 8.01
CA ALA A 25 10.80 -6.21 9.15
C ALA A 25 11.86 -7.29 8.89
N GLU A 26 12.47 -7.80 9.96
CA GLU A 26 13.36 -8.94 9.89
C GLU A 26 12.50 -10.21 9.77
N VAL A 27 12.58 -10.86 8.60
CA VAL A 27 11.84 -12.10 8.36
C VAL A 27 12.50 -13.22 9.14
N SER A 28 11.71 -13.99 9.89
CA SER A 28 12.21 -15.15 10.62
C SER A 28 12.67 -16.24 9.65
N GLU A 29 13.83 -16.85 9.90
CA GLU A 29 14.36 -17.97 9.11
C GLU A 29 13.34 -19.12 9.00
N ASP A 30 12.64 -19.48 10.08
CA ASP A 30 11.54 -20.47 10.07
C ASP A 30 10.47 -20.21 8.99
N PHE A 31 10.22 -18.95 8.64
CA PHE A 31 9.25 -18.59 7.60
C PHE A 31 9.81 -18.80 6.20
N ILE A 32 11.13 -18.59 6.03
CA ILE A 32 11.86 -18.75 4.78
C ILE A 32 12.12 -20.24 4.51
N GLU A 33 12.46 -21.03 5.52
CA GLU A 33 12.70 -22.47 5.41
C GLU A 33 11.45 -23.28 5.00
N ASP A 34 10.24 -22.75 5.24
CA ASP A 34 9.00 -23.36 4.78
C ASP A 34 8.72 -23.01 3.31
N ASP A 35 9.09 -23.93 2.41
CA ASP A 35 8.90 -23.88 0.96
C ASP A 35 7.49 -23.46 0.53
N PHE A 36 6.45 -23.78 1.32
CA PHE A 36 5.09 -23.38 1.02
C PHE A 36 4.96 -21.86 0.92
N ASN A 37 5.64 -21.12 1.79
CA ASN A 37 5.64 -19.66 1.82
C ASN A 37 6.40 -19.05 0.62
N LEU A 38 7.30 -19.81 -0.01
CA LEU A 38 8.12 -19.38 -1.14
C LEU A 38 7.55 -19.77 -2.51
N THR A 39 6.41 -20.48 -2.53
CA THR A 39 5.77 -20.98 -3.75
C THR A 39 5.68 -19.91 -4.85
N GLY A 40 6.19 -20.23 -6.05
CA GLY A 40 6.12 -19.37 -7.23
C GLY A 40 7.16 -18.23 -7.30
N LEU A 41 8.04 -18.08 -6.31
CA LEU A 41 9.14 -17.09 -6.37
C LEU A 41 10.29 -17.55 -7.26
N GLN A 42 10.55 -18.85 -7.36
CA GLN A 42 11.62 -19.42 -8.19
C GLN A 42 11.55 -19.01 -9.66
N SER A 43 10.35 -18.79 -10.23
CA SER A 43 10.19 -18.34 -11.61
C SER A 43 10.35 -16.83 -11.81
N GLN A 44 10.46 -16.06 -10.73
CA GLN A 44 10.53 -14.61 -10.75
C GLN A 44 11.93 -14.07 -10.46
N VAL A 45 12.76 -14.86 -9.76
CA VAL A 45 14.10 -14.45 -9.30
C VAL A 45 15.17 -15.25 -10.06
N PRO A 46 16.16 -14.59 -10.70
CA PRO A 46 17.34 -15.25 -11.26
C PRO A 46 18.19 -15.89 -10.15
N MET A 47 18.96 -16.95 -10.43
CA MET A 47 19.86 -17.56 -9.44
C MET A 47 19.17 -17.83 -8.09
N TYR A 48 17.93 -18.32 -8.13
CA TYR A 48 17.07 -18.40 -6.95
C TYR A 48 17.67 -19.23 -5.81
N LYS A 49 18.39 -20.31 -6.12
CA LYS A 49 18.97 -21.19 -5.10
C LYS A 49 20.12 -20.50 -4.40
N GLU A 50 21.04 -19.96 -5.17
CA GLU A 50 22.23 -19.26 -4.73
C GLU A 50 21.85 -17.99 -3.94
N ALA A 51 20.79 -17.30 -4.38
CA ALA A 51 20.21 -16.16 -3.66
C ALA A 51 19.59 -16.58 -2.32
N LEU A 52 18.92 -17.73 -2.25
CA LEU A 52 18.30 -18.24 -1.03
C LEU A 52 19.36 -18.71 -0.02
N GLU A 53 20.39 -19.41 -0.49
CA GLU A 53 21.55 -19.83 0.29
C GLU A 53 22.28 -18.62 0.89
N MET A 54 22.47 -17.55 0.11
CA MET A 54 23.03 -16.29 0.60
C MET A 54 22.17 -15.64 1.70
N ILE A 55 20.83 -15.62 1.55
CA ILE A 55 19.93 -15.04 2.56
C ILE A 55 19.98 -15.82 3.89
N LEU A 56 20.15 -17.14 3.81
CA LEU A 56 20.18 -18.04 4.96
C LEU A 56 21.59 -18.25 5.53
N ASP A 57 22.60 -17.51 5.06
CA ASP A 57 24.01 -17.65 5.44
C ASP A 57 24.51 -19.12 5.35
N VAL A 58 24.02 -19.87 4.36
CA VAL A 58 24.48 -21.25 4.10
C VAL A 58 25.83 -21.17 3.41
N GLU A 59 26.86 -21.72 4.04
CA GLU A 59 28.18 -21.82 3.43
C GLU A 59 28.08 -22.63 2.13
N PRO A 60 28.64 -22.12 1.00
CA PRO A 60 28.72 -22.93 -0.21
C PRO A 60 29.50 -24.21 0.13
N GLU A 61 29.03 -25.35 -0.35
CA GLU A 61 29.84 -26.57 -0.28
C GLU A 61 31.12 -26.28 -1.08
N ASP A 62 32.28 -26.29 -0.41
CA ASP A 62 33.59 -26.06 -1.03
C ASP A 62 33.86 -27.19 -2.04
N ASP A 63 33.37 -27.03 -3.28
CA ASP A 63 33.74 -27.89 -4.42
C ASP A 63 35.23 -27.68 -4.83
N GLU A 64 35.97 -26.83 -4.10
CA GLU A 64 37.39 -26.53 -4.34
C GLU A 64 38.32 -27.73 -4.11
N GLU A 65 37.91 -28.78 -3.39
CA GLU A 65 38.74 -29.99 -3.21
C GLU A 65 38.85 -30.88 -4.47
N GLU A 66 37.99 -30.72 -5.48
CA GLU A 66 38.04 -31.54 -6.71
C GLU A 66 38.83 -30.89 -7.88
N GLU A 67 39.02 -29.57 -7.90
CA GLU A 67 39.68 -28.87 -9.04
C GLU A 67 41.20 -28.66 -8.87
N GLU A 68 41.77 -28.76 -7.65
CA GLU A 68 43.23 -28.66 -7.44
C GLU A 68 44.00 -29.91 -7.92
N GLU A 69 43.35 -31.07 -8.14
CA GLU A 69 44.03 -32.28 -8.62
C GLU A 69 44.29 -32.29 -10.14
N GLU A 70 43.71 -31.38 -10.94
CA GLU A 70 43.89 -31.38 -12.42
C GLU A 70 45.04 -30.47 -12.93
N ASP A 71 45.55 -29.54 -12.13
CA ASP A 71 46.58 -28.56 -12.59
C ASP A 71 48.05 -29.01 -12.34
N ASP A 72 48.27 -30.14 -11.63
CA ASP A 72 49.62 -30.62 -11.28
C ASP A 72 50.24 -31.64 -12.27
N GLU A 73 49.52 -32.09 -13.31
CA GLU A 73 50.02 -33.11 -14.25
C GLU A 73 50.74 -32.58 -15.52
N ASP A 74 50.75 -31.26 -15.78
CA ASP A 74 51.20 -30.70 -17.07
C ASP A 74 52.56 -29.93 -17.04
N ASP A 75 53.35 -30.02 -15.97
CA ASP A 75 54.61 -29.26 -15.82
C ASP A 75 55.91 -30.06 -16.05
N ASP A 76 55.82 -31.24 -16.69
CA ASP A 76 57.01 -31.94 -17.21
C ASP A 76 57.18 -31.72 -18.74
N GLU A 77 58.12 -30.82 -19.05
CA GLU A 77 59.00 -30.86 -20.22
C GLU A 77 58.53 -30.21 -21.55
N ILE A 78 58.79 -28.89 -21.71
CA ILE A 78 59.29 -28.36 -23.00
C ILE A 78 60.22 -27.13 -22.82
N LEU A 79 61.51 -27.40 -23.02
CA LEU A 79 62.56 -26.40 -23.20
C LEU A 79 62.44 -25.77 -24.60
N GLY A 80 62.28 -24.45 -24.70
CA GLY A 80 62.57 -23.73 -25.93
C GLY A 80 61.82 -22.42 -26.18
N ASP A 81 62.54 -21.33 -25.93
CA ASP A 81 62.58 -20.07 -26.71
C ASP A 81 61.41 -19.06 -26.67
N GLU A 82 61.81 -17.80 -26.44
CA GLU A 82 61.12 -16.50 -26.54
C GLU A 82 59.62 -16.38 -26.14
N ARG A 83 59.35 -15.85 -24.94
CA ARG A 83 58.01 -15.38 -24.53
C ARG A 83 57.70 -13.97 -25.06
N PRO A 84 56.69 -13.77 -25.93
CA PRO A 84 56.20 -12.44 -26.25
C PRO A 84 55.36 -11.87 -25.09
N LEU A 85 55.56 -10.57 -24.82
CA LEU A 85 54.77 -9.75 -23.89
C LEU A 85 53.30 -9.63 -24.39
N GLY A 86 52.47 -10.64 -24.14
CA GLY A 86 51.08 -10.63 -24.60
C GLY A 86 50.09 -11.53 -23.84
N TYR A 87 50.55 -12.37 -22.92
CA TYR A 87 49.65 -13.19 -22.09
C TYR A 87 49.00 -12.32 -20.99
N ARG A 88 47.90 -11.65 -21.32
CA ARG A 88 46.92 -11.29 -20.28
C ARG A 88 46.32 -12.60 -19.78
N ARG A 89 46.56 -12.86 -18.49
CA ARG A 89 46.32 -14.11 -17.78
C ARG A 89 44.87 -14.58 -17.90
N ALA A 90 44.66 -15.85 -18.23
CA ALA A 90 43.36 -16.52 -18.16
C ALA A 90 42.70 -16.34 -16.77
N GLY A 91 43.50 -16.28 -15.71
CA GLY A 91 43.05 -15.96 -14.36
C GLY A 91 42.30 -14.63 -14.25
N ASP A 92 42.72 -13.57 -14.96
CA ASP A 92 42.08 -12.24 -14.88
C ASP A 92 40.65 -12.25 -15.46
N ARG A 93 40.40 -13.12 -16.44
CA ARG A 93 39.06 -13.38 -17.00
C ARG A 93 38.19 -14.28 -16.11
N ARG A 94 38.78 -15.21 -15.37
CA ARG A 94 38.06 -16.08 -14.42
C ARG A 94 37.58 -15.28 -13.21
N HIS A 95 38.46 -14.49 -12.58
CA HIS A 95 38.10 -13.61 -11.47
C HIS A 95 37.00 -12.60 -11.83
N ALA A 96 37.03 -12.04 -13.05
CA ALA A 96 36.00 -11.12 -13.52
C ALA A 96 34.63 -11.79 -13.71
N ARG A 97 34.58 -13.09 -14.05
CA ARG A 97 33.32 -13.86 -14.17
C ARG A 97 32.74 -14.21 -12.80
N VAL A 98 33.58 -14.70 -11.89
CA VAL A 98 33.17 -14.99 -10.51
C VAL A 98 32.64 -13.74 -9.81
N ALA A 99 33.32 -12.58 -10.00
CA ALA A 99 32.84 -11.31 -9.45
C ALA A 99 31.52 -10.83 -10.07
N SER A 100 31.28 -11.07 -11.37
CA SER A 100 29.99 -10.74 -11.98
C SER A 100 28.88 -11.65 -11.49
N ASP A 101 29.15 -12.94 -11.30
CA ASP A 101 28.16 -13.90 -10.83
C ASP A 101 27.77 -13.60 -9.38
N LEU A 102 28.73 -13.25 -8.52
CA LEU A 102 28.46 -12.80 -7.15
C LEU A 102 27.56 -11.55 -7.12
N SER A 103 27.84 -10.55 -7.96
CA SER A 103 27.00 -9.34 -8.03
C SER A 103 25.56 -9.62 -8.48
N VAL A 104 25.38 -10.63 -9.36
CA VAL A 104 24.05 -11.06 -9.80
C VAL A 104 23.34 -11.78 -8.67
N ILE A 105 24.04 -12.64 -7.92
CA ILE A 105 23.50 -13.34 -6.76
C ILE A 105 23.07 -12.32 -5.68
N GLU A 106 23.92 -11.34 -5.35
CA GLU A 106 23.58 -10.26 -4.39
C GLU A 106 22.29 -9.54 -4.80
N SER A 107 22.21 -9.09 -6.07
CA SER A 107 21.01 -8.42 -6.57
C SER A 107 19.76 -9.31 -6.57
N SER A 108 19.95 -10.61 -6.77
CA SER A 108 18.88 -11.61 -6.75
C SER A 108 18.42 -11.90 -5.32
N ALA A 109 19.33 -11.90 -4.35
CA ALA A 109 19.04 -12.02 -2.92
C ALA A 109 18.24 -10.82 -2.42
N GLU A 110 18.60 -9.59 -2.77
CA GLU A 110 17.81 -8.40 -2.42
C GLU A 110 16.38 -8.46 -2.98
N LEU A 111 16.24 -8.85 -4.26
CA LEU A 111 14.95 -9.03 -4.91
C LEU A 111 14.11 -10.12 -4.25
N LEU A 112 14.72 -11.28 -3.98
CA LEU A 112 14.06 -12.41 -3.35
C LEU A 112 13.60 -12.06 -1.94
N TYR A 113 14.48 -11.50 -1.11
CA TYR A 113 14.14 -11.07 0.24
C TYR A 113 13.01 -10.05 0.25
N GLY A 114 13.03 -9.09 -0.68
CA GLY A 114 11.93 -8.13 -0.84
C GLY A 114 10.58 -8.79 -1.16
N LEU A 115 10.55 -9.79 -2.04
CA LEU A 115 9.34 -10.54 -2.36
C LEU A 115 8.87 -11.45 -1.22
N ILE A 116 9.78 -12.02 -0.45
CA ILE A 116 9.48 -12.78 0.77
C ILE A 116 8.90 -11.84 1.82
N HIS A 117 9.51 -10.68 2.02
CA HIS A 117 9.07 -9.66 2.98
C HIS A 117 7.63 -9.22 2.70
N GLN A 118 7.26 -8.99 1.43
CA GLN A 118 5.89 -8.66 1.02
C GLN A 118 4.87 -9.69 1.54
N ARG A 119 5.20 -10.98 1.47
CA ARG A 119 4.34 -12.06 1.99
C ARG A 119 4.38 -12.08 3.52
N TYR A 120 5.57 -11.99 4.09
CA TYR A 120 5.79 -12.06 5.53
C TYR A 120 5.00 -11.01 6.31
N ILE A 121 4.99 -9.75 5.88
CA ILE A 121 4.29 -8.67 6.60
C ILE A 121 2.76 -8.80 6.59
N THR A 122 2.20 -9.72 5.78
CA THR A 122 0.78 -10.09 5.80
C THR A 122 0.49 -11.32 6.69
N SER A 123 1.52 -12.02 7.14
CA SER A 123 1.42 -13.11 8.12
C SER A 123 1.22 -12.57 9.53
N ARG A 124 0.80 -13.42 10.46
CA ARG A 124 0.63 -13.06 11.88
C ARG A 124 1.92 -12.53 12.55
N PRO A 125 3.08 -13.21 12.46
CA PRO A 125 4.30 -12.68 13.07
C PRO A 125 4.78 -11.39 12.38
N GLY A 126 4.77 -11.33 11.04
CA GLY A 126 5.24 -10.15 10.32
C GLY A 126 4.38 -8.91 10.53
N ILE A 127 3.05 -9.05 10.57
CA ILE A 127 2.17 -7.90 10.80
C ILE A 127 2.31 -7.34 12.23
N GLN A 128 2.63 -8.20 13.20
CA GLN A 128 2.91 -7.80 14.57
C GLN A 128 4.24 -7.04 14.68
N GLN A 129 5.31 -7.49 14.01
CA GLN A 129 6.56 -6.74 13.93
C GLN A 129 6.35 -5.35 13.30
N MET A 130 5.55 -5.29 12.24
CA MET A 130 5.22 -4.02 11.59
C MET A 130 4.38 -3.10 12.49
N LEU A 131 3.53 -3.65 13.36
CA LEU A 131 2.79 -2.88 14.37
C LEU A 131 3.75 -2.21 15.35
N GLU A 132 4.73 -2.94 15.89
CA GLU A 132 5.72 -2.39 16.80
C GLU A 132 6.49 -1.23 16.16
N LYS A 133 6.95 -1.41 14.91
CA LYS A 133 7.59 -0.34 14.13
C LYS A 133 6.65 0.85 13.89
N TYR A 134 5.37 0.60 13.62
CA TYR A 134 4.37 1.65 13.46
C TYR A 134 4.16 2.43 14.76
N GLU A 135 4.04 1.75 15.91
CA GLU A 135 3.87 2.39 17.21
C GLU A 135 5.08 3.25 17.59
N MET A 136 6.29 2.79 17.28
CA MET A 136 7.53 3.55 17.44
C MET A 136 7.73 4.65 16.39
N GLN A 137 6.79 4.82 15.45
CA GLN A 137 6.83 5.85 14.39
C GLN A 137 8.06 5.71 13.45
N HIS A 138 8.54 4.49 13.23
CA HIS A 138 9.69 4.23 12.34
C HIS A 138 9.42 4.62 10.87
N PHE A 139 8.16 4.55 10.43
CA PHE A 139 7.76 4.87 9.06
C PHE A 139 7.54 6.38 8.81
N GLY A 140 7.61 7.19 9.86
CA GLY A 140 7.38 8.63 9.81
C GLY A 140 5.91 9.03 9.93
N VAL A 141 5.57 10.18 9.37
CA VAL A 141 4.26 10.83 9.54
C VAL A 141 3.74 11.45 8.25
N CYS A 142 2.44 11.69 8.21
CA CYS A 142 1.77 12.28 7.07
C CYS A 142 2.24 13.72 6.82
N PRO A 143 2.56 14.09 5.57
CA PRO A 143 3.00 15.45 5.23
C PRO A 143 1.86 16.48 5.25
N ARG A 144 0.60 16.05 5.27
CA ARG A 144 -0.54 16.98 5.35
C ARG A 144 -0.63 17.60 6.74
N VAL A 145 -0.57 18.93 6.80
CA VAL A 145 -0.72 19.72 8.04
C VAL A 145 -1.97 19.34 8.83
N ASN A 146 -3.12 19.18 8.16
CA ASN A 146 -4.39 18.85 8.81
C ASN A 146 -4.53 17.37 9.21
N CYS A 147 -3.51 16.55 8.99
CA CYS A 147 -3.41 15.20 9.57
C CYS A 147 -2.64 15.20 10.90
N TYR A 148 -2.11 16.35 11.35
CA TYR A 148 -1.45 16.52 12.66
C TYR A 148 -0.41 15.46 12.96
N ALA A 149 0.47 15.20 11.99
CA ALA A 149 1.52 14.19 12.09
C ALA A 149 1.00 12.76 12.39
N SER A 150 -0.18 12.39 11.85
CA SER A 150 -0.65 10.99 11.80
C SER A 150 0.47 10.08 11.30
N LYS A 151 0.71 8.99 12.02
CA LYS A 151 1.66 7.95 11.61
C LYS A 151 1.21 7.32 10.28
N VAL A 152 2.17 6.80 9.52
CA VAL A 152 1.95 6.24 8.17
C VAL A 152 2.54 4.85 8.06
N LEU A 153 2.18 4.11 7.01
CA LEU A 153 2.70 2.78 6.72
C LEU A 153 3.35 2.73 5.34
N PRO A 154 4.44 1.95 5.15
CA PRO A 154 4.99 1.69 3.84
C PRO A 154 4.03 0.81 3.03
N VAL A 155 3.81 1.14 1.76
CA VAL A 155 2.95 0.39 0.83
C VAL A 155 3.51 0.46 -0.59
N GLY A 156 3.18 -0.55 -1.39
CA GLY A 156 3.35 -0.55 -2.84
C GLY A 156 2.09 -0.05 -3.57
N ARG A 157 2.27 0.53 -4.75
CA ARG A 157 1.16 0.82 -5.70
C ARG A 157 0.98 -0.28 -6.75
N SER A 158 1.92 -1.21 -6.80
CA SER A 158 1.99 -2.37 -7.67
C SER A 158 2.67 -3.49 -6.91
N ASP A 159 2.24 -4.73 -7.13
CA ASP A 159 2.90 -5.93 -6.62
C ASP A 159 3.96 -6.46 -7.60
N THR A 160 4.09 -5.85 -8.79
CA THR A 160 5.14 -6.15 -9.76
C THR A 160 6.40 -5.32 -9.48
N PRO A 161 7.57 -5.95 -9.29
CA PRO A 161 8.84 -5.25 -9.10
C PRO A 161 9.22 -4.32 -10.26
N GLY A 162 10.02 -3.31 -9.97
CA GLY A 162 10.56 -2.32 -10.90
C GLY A 162 9.55 -1.27 -11.39
N GLN A 163 8.30 -1.31 -10.92
CA GLN A 163 7.26 -0.38 -11.37
C GLN A 163 7.33 0.97 -10.65
N GLU A 164 7.34 0.96 -9.33
CA GLU A 164 7.36 2.17 -8.52
C GLU A 164 8.01 1.92 -7.16
N THR A 165 8.67 2.95 -6.64
CA THR A 165 9.29 2.92 -5.31
C THR A 165 8.25 2.92 -4.19
N VAL A 166 8.67 2.50 -3.00
CA VAL A 166 7.84 2.48 -1.80
C VAL A 166 7.16 3.82 -1.53
N LYS A 167 5.88 3.75 -1.14
CA LYS A 167 5.08 4.91 -0.76
C LYS A 167 4.62 4.79 0.69
N LEU A 168 4.08 5.88 1.22
CA LEU A 168 3.57 5.98 2.58
C LEU A 168 2.07 6.22 2.56
N PHE A 169 1.29 5.26 3.06
CA PHE A 169 -0.15 5.38 3.23
C PHE A 169 -0.48 6.06 4.56
N CYS A 170 -1.34 7.07 4.50
CA CYS A 170 -1.88 7.73 5.68
C CYS A 170 -3.31 7.29 5.99
N PRO A 171 -3.56 6.59 7.12
CA PRO A 171 -4.92 6.21 7.53
C PRO A 171 -5.81 7.43 7.86
N SER A 172 -5.22 8.56 8.28
CA SER A 172 -5.98 9.75 8.64
C SER A 172 -6.67 10.42 7.44
N CYS A 173 -6.00 10.48 6.28
CA CYS A 173 -6.54 11.11 5.08
C CYS A 173 -6.76 10.19 3.88
N MET A 174 -6.53 8.89 4.05
CA MET A 174 -6.69 7.84 3.06
C MET A 174 -5.98 8.13 1.74
N ASP A 175 -4.71 8.49 1.83
CA ASP A 175 -3.94 8.92 0.68
C ASP A 175 -2.49 8.49 0.79
N ILE A 176 -1.82 8.43 -0.36
CA ILE A 176 -0.50 7.84 -0.53
C ILE A 176 0.51 8.94 -0.86
N TYR A 177 1.65 8.93 -0.19
CA TYR A 177 2.71 9.94 -0.30
C TYR A 177 4.05 9.32 -0.66
N THR A 178 4.89 10.04 -1.40
CA THR A 178 6.29 9.66 -1.56
C THR A 178 7.05 9.95 -0.26
N PRO A 179 7.92 9.04 0.23
CA PRO A 179 8.78 9.31 1.37
C PRO A 179 9.59 10.60 1.15
N PRO A 180 9.63 11.53 2.12
CA PRO A 180 10.29 12.81 1.96
C PRO A 180 11.81 12.70 1.89
N ASN A 181 12.40 11.69 2.55
CA ASN A 181 13.84 11.43 2.50
C ASN A 181 14.18 10.61 1.25
N SER A 182 15.15 11.07 0.47
CA SER A 182 15.58 10.45 -0.78
C SER A 182 16.21 9.07 -0.60
N ARG A 183 16.69 8.72 0.60
CA ARG A 183 17.28 7.40 0.85
C ARG A 183 16.32 6.23 0.62
N PHE A 184 15.01 6.50 0.67
CA PHE A 184 13.97 5.50 0.41
C PHE A 184 13.57 5.41 -1.06
N HIS A 185 14.16 6.23 -1.94
CA HIS A 185 13.80 6.27 -3.36
C HIS A 185 14.43 5.14 -4.18
N SER A 186 15.31 4.33 -3.60
CA SER A 186 15.81 3.08 -4.20
C SER A 186 14.99 1.85 -3.82
N VAL A 187 14.18 1.92 -2.76
CA VAL A 187 13.43 0.77 -2.25
C VAL A 187 12.18 0.54 -3.09
N ASP A 188 12.01 -0.68 -3.61
CA ASP A 188 10.86 -1.07 -4.41
C ASP A 188 9.58 -1.13 -3.56
N GLY A 189 8.47 -0.60 -4.08
CA GLY A 189 7.18 -0.66 -3.43
C GLY A 189 6.57 -2.06 -3.43
N ALA A 190 6.93 -2.91 -4.40
CA ALA A 190 6.44 -4.29 -4.49
C ALA A 190 6.80 -5.11 -3.24
N PHE A 191 7.92 -4.79 -2.57
CA PHE A 191 8.37 -5.47 -1.36
C PHE A 191 7.48 -5.25 -0.12
N PHE A 192 6.56 -4.29 -0.20
CA PHE A 192 5.51 -4.06 0.81
C PHE A 192 4.13 -4.45 0.28
N GLY A 193 3.96 -4.38 -1.04
CA GLY A 193 2.75 -4.76 -1.73
C GLY A 193 1.58 -3.81 -1.54
N THR A 194 0.53 -4.05 -2.31
CA THR A 194 -0.69 -3.23 -2.33
C THR A 194 -1.66 -3.57 -1.19
N THR A 195 -1.56 -4.78 -0.63
CA THR A 195 -2.52 -5.33 0.33
C THR A 195 -2.22 -4.95 1.79
N PHE A 196 -0.94 -4.90 2.16
CA PHE A 196 -0.49 -4.77 3.55
C PHE A 196 -1.15 -3.60 4.29
N GLY A 197 -1.18 -2.40 3.70
CA GLY A 197 -1.74 -1.22 4.36
C GLY A 197 -3.21 -1.37 4.76
N CYS A 198 -4.04 -1.96 3.90
CA CYS A 198 -5.45 -2.22 4.20
C CYS A 198 -5.61 -3.35 5.23
N LEU A 199 -4.87 -4.45 5.06
CA LEU A 199 -4.91 -5.60 5.97
C LEU A 199 -4.48 -5.22 7.40
N PHE A 200 -3.49 -4.34 7.54
CA PHE A 200 -3.02 -3.84 8.82
C PHE A 200 -4.12 -3.19 9.65
N PHE A 201 -4.86 -2.23 9.09
CA PHE A 201 -5.95 -1.57 9.83
C PHE A 201 -7.20 -2.44 9.99
N MET A 202 -7.40 -3.45 9.14
CA MET A 202 -8.42 -4.49 9.36
C MET A 202 -8.04 -5.45 10.50
N THR A 203 -6.75 -5.71 10.69
CA THR A 203 -6.22 -6.59 11.74
C THR A 203 -6.20 -5.88 13.10
N PHE A 204 -5.97 -4.56 13.12
CA PHE A 204 -5.90 -3.74 14.33
C PHE A 204 -6.95 -2.63 14.33
N PRO A 205 -8.25 -2.94 14.41
CA PRO A 205 -9.34 -1.95 14.34
C PRO A 205 -9.33 -0.94 15.50
N ASP A 206 -8.81 -1.36 16.66
CA ASP A 206 -8.71 -0.55 17.87
C ASP A 206 -7.53 0.44 17.86
N LEU A 207 -6.67 0.37 16.85
CA LEU A 207 -5.49 1.22 16.75
C LEU A 207 -5.88 2.67 16.45
N ALA A 208 -5.52 3.59 17.34
CA ALA A 208 -5.85 5.00 17.19
C ALA A 208 -5.08 5.65 16.02
N VAL A 209 -5.81 6.21 15.06
CA VAL A 209 -5.24 6.79 13.81
C VAL A 209 -4.92 8.30 13.92
N GLY A 210 -5.60 9.04 14.79
CA GLY A 210 -5.50 10.51 14.89
C GLY A 210 -4.65 11.02 16.06
N PRO A 211 -4.29 12.32 16.06
CA PRO A 211 -3.70 12.94 17.25
C PRO A 211 -4.67 12.76 18.42
N ARG A 212 -4.16 12.26 19.56
CA ARG A 212 -4.86 12.23 20.85
C ARG A 212 -5.06 13.65 21.37
N LEU A 213 -5.85 14.47 20.68
CA LEU A 213 -6.28 15.78 21.19
C LEU A 213 -7.31 15.60 22.32
N ASP A 214 -7.98 14.45 22.36
CA ASP A 214 -8.91 14.07 23.42
C ASP A 214 -8.38 12.89 24.21
N SER A 215 -7.44 13.15 25.12
CA SER A 215 -7.20 12.24 26.24
C SER A 215 -7.45 12.98 27.56
N PRO A 216 -8.70 13.27 27.95
CA PRO A 216 -8.98 13.32 29.36
C PRO A 216 -8.89 11.88 29.88
N LEU A 217 -8.16 11.65 30.96
CA LEU A 217 -8.18 10.40 31.71
C LEU A 217 -9.65 9.98 31.94
N SER A 218 -10.11 8.93 31.27
CA SER A 218 -11.28 8.14 31.68
C SER A 218 -11.23 6.75 31.07
N SER A 219 -10.18 6.00 31.40
CA SER A 219 -10.28 4.55 31.53
C SER A 219 -10.93 4.22 32.87
N MET A 220 -12.24 4.41 32.97
CA MET A 220 -13.04 3.80 34.03
C MET A 220 -14.32 3.23 33.40
N SER A 221 -14.22 1.95 33.08
CA SER A 221 -15.26 0.93 33.10
C SER A 221 -16.71 1.40 32.88
N ARG A 222 -17.27 1.09 31.71
CA ARG A 222 -18.70 0.84 31.56
C ARG A 222 -18.95 -0.35 30.63
N SER A 223 -18.84 -1.53 31.20
CA SER A 223 -19.60 -2.70 30.77
C SER A 223 -21.09 -2.44 31.02
N SER A 224 -21.83 -2.17 29.95
CA SER A 224 -23.29 -2.33 29.94
C SER A 224 -23.78 -2.50 28.50
N SER A 225 -24.00 -3.76 28.13
CA SER A 225 -24.82 -4.16 27.01
C SER A 225 -26.26 -3.69 27.23
N ALA A 226 -26.78 -2.88 26.31
CA ALA A 226 -28.21 -2.63 26.17
C ALA A 226 -28.57 -2.57 24.68
N PRO A 227 -29.62 -3.26 24.22
CA PRO A 227 -29.98 -3.27 22.82
C PRO A 227 -30.60 -1.91 22.43
N ALA A 228 -30.16 -1.40 21.29
CA ALA A 228 -30.70 -0.20 20.67
C ALA A 228 -32.13 -0.47 20.17
N ASN A 229 -33.11 0.12 20.85
CA ASN A 229 -34.43 0.35 20.28
C ASN A 229 -34.91 1.72 20.75
N ARG A 230 -34.52 2.77 20.01
CA ARG A 230 -35.11 4.11 20.14
C ARG A 230 -35.76 4.48 18.81
N PRO A 231 -37.01 4.96 18.82
CA PRO A 231 -37.69 5.32 17.59
C PRO A 231 -37.06 6.59 17.01
N ALA A 232 -36.98 6.65 15.68
CA ALA A 232 -36.60 7.84 14.95
C ALA A 232 -37.55 8.99 15.33
N VAL A 233 -37.06 9.93 16.14
CA VAL A 233 -37.76 11.19 16.40
C VAL A 233 -37.69 11.99 15.10
N ALA A 234 -38.85 12.29 14.52
CA ALA A 234 -38.97 13.17 13.37
C ALA A 234 -38.39 14.57 13.71
N GLN A 235 -37.23 14.90 13.15
CA GLN A 235 -36.55 16.18 13.36
C GLN A 235 -36.64 17.05 12.10
N GLY A 236 -36.86 18.35 12.29
CA GLY A 236 -36.98 19.34 11.20
C GLY A 236 -35.70 19.51 10.37
N PRO A 237 -35.77 20.19 9.21
CA PRO A 237 -34.84 19.99 8.09
C PRO A 237 -33.43 20.60 8.22
N HIS A 238 -32.97 21.02 9.40
CA HIS A 238 -31.71 21.79 9.49
C HIS A 238 -30.87 21.66 10.77
N ARG A 239 -31.09 20.66 11.64
CA ARG A 239 -30.20 20.44 12.79
C ARG A 239 -29.00 19.60 12.36
N THR A 240 -27.77 20.13 12.48
CA THR A 240 -26.56 19.33 12.34
C THR A 240 -26.53 18.30 13.48
N PRO A 241 -26.34 17.00 13.21
CA PRO A 241 -26.27 15.98 14.24
C PRO A 241 -25.13 16.31 15.22
N THR A 242 -25.41 16.24 16.53
CA THR A 242 -24.38 16.46 17.55
C THR A 242 -23.52 15.19 17.68
N PRO A 243 -22.27 15.28 18.18
CA PRO A 243 -21.42 14.10 18.36
C PRO A 243 -22.05 13.00 19.23
N GLU A 244 -22.94 13.38 20.17
CA GLU A 244 -23.70 12.46 21.02
C GLU A 244 -24.81 11.69 20.27
N ASP A 245 -25.24 12.20 19.11
CA ASP A 245 -26.25 11.56 18.27
C ASP A 245 -25.64 10.56 17.27
N GLN A 246 -24.31 10.50 17.16
CA GLN A 246 -23.58 9.66 16.19
C GLN A 246 -23.30 8.26 16.75
N PRO A 247 -23.18 7.23 15.88
CA PRO A 247 -22.76 5.91 16.33
C PRO A 247 -21.31 5.95 16.86
N ILE A 248 -20.96 4.99 17.71
CA ILE A 248 -19.57 4.86 18.21
C ILE A 248 -18.73 4.07 17.20
N GLU A 249 -19.34 3.03 16.62
CA GLU A 249 -18.75 2.12 15.65
C GLU A 249 -19.70 1.92 14.48
N ILE A 250 -19.14 1.72 13.28
CA ILE A 250 -19.85 1.31 12.07
C ILE A 250 -19.07 0.14 11.48
N ASN A 251 -19.74 -0.98 11.19
CA ASN A 251 -19.14 -2.16 10.56
C ASN A 251 -17.88 -2.68 11.30
N GLY A 252 -17.85 -2.59 12.64
CA GLY A 252 -16.71 -3.01 13.46
C GLY A 252 -15.52 -2.04 13.46
N VAL A 253 -15.67 -0.84 12.90
CA VAL A 253 -14.65 0.21 12.91
C VAL A 253 -15.12 1.39 13.74
N HIS A 254 -14.29 1.82 14.69
CA HIS A 254 -14.58 2.98 15.51
C HIS A 254 -14.58 4.27 14.66
N ILE A 255 -15.60 5.10 14.80
CA ILE A 255 -15.79 6.29 13.94
C ILE A 255 -14.67 7.31 14.10
N SER A 256 -14.04 7.37 15.27
CA SER A 256 -12.87 8.24 15.49
C SER A 256 -11.66 7.84 14.63
N ASN A 257 -11.56 6.57 14.24
CA ASN A 257 -10.52 6.06 13.35
C ASN A 257 -10.88 6.19 11.87
N LEU A 258 -12.17 6.41 11.56
CA LEU A 258 -12.65 6.56 10.20
C LEU A 258 -12.24 7.92 9.62
N CYS A 259 -11.07 7.96 8.99
CA CYS A 259 -10.57 9.11 8.21
C CYS A 259 -10.55 10.44 8.99
N PRO A 260 -9.93 10.52 10.18
CA PRO A 260 -9.97 11.72 11.04
C PRO A 260 -9.37 12.99 10.41
N GLY A 261 -8.61 12.86 9.33
CA GLY A 261 -7.99 13.94 8.56
C GLY A 261 -8.83 14.46 7.38
N LEU A 262 -10.10 14.05 7.29
CA LEU A 262 -11.08 14.50 6.29
C LEU A 262 -12.26 15.24 6.95
N GLY A 263 -13.04 16.01 6.17
CA GLY A 263 -14.23 16.70 6.66
C GLY A 263 -14.08 18.22 6.83
N ARG A 264 -15.13 18.85 7.38
CA ARG A 264 -15.39 20.30 7.29
C ARG A 264 -14.34 21.23 7.94
N ASP A 265 -13.43 20.70 8.76
CA ASP A 265 -12.34 21.48 9.38
C ASP A 265 -10.94 21.02 8.96
N LYS A 266 -10.84 20.01 8.08
CA LYS A 266 -9.58 19.44 7.61
C LYS A 266 -9.26 19.82 6.17
N ILE A 267 -10.12 20.64 5.53
CA ILE A 267 -9.93 21.17 4.19
C ILE A 267 -9.27 22.55 4.28
N TYR A 268 -8.15 22.73 3.57
CA TYR A 268 -7.47 24.02 3.50
C TYR A 268 -8.28 25.01 2.66
N ASP A 269 -8.59 26.17 3.26
CA ASP A 269 -9.26 27.28 2.59
C ASP A 269 -8.24 28.34 2.16
N PRO A 270 -7.92 28.46 0.85
CA PRO A 270 -6.97 29.46 0.37
C PRO A 270 -7.55 30.87 0.55
N LYS A 271 -6.75 31.76 1.16
CA LYS A 271 -7.09 33.17 1.37
C LYS A 271 -5.99 34.08 0.82
N ILE A 272 -6.39 35.18 0.20
CA ILE A 272 -5.49 36.24 -0.30
C ILE A 272 -5.98 37.56 0.30
N TYR A 273 -5.09 38.29 0.99
CA TYR A 273 -5.45 39.49 1.77
C TYR A 273 -6.62 39.29 2.74
N GLY A 274 -6.78 38.09 3.30
CA GLY A 274 -7.88 37.73 4.20
C GLY A 274 -9.17 37.28 3.52
N PHE A 275 -9.31 37.47 2.21
CA PHE A 275 -10.49 37.05 1.45
C PHE A 275 -10.33 35.62 0.90
N LYS A 276 -11.37 34.80 1.02
CA LYS A 276 -11.38 33.46 0.43
C LYS A 276 -11.30 33.55 -1.09
N VAL A 277 -10.47 32.72 -1.69
CA VAL A 277 -10.40 32.62 -3.15
C VAL A 277 -11.69 31.98 -3.67
N ALA A 278 -12.39 32.66 -4.57
CA ALA A 278 -13.64 32.18 -5.14
C ALA A 278 -13.48 30.85 -5.88
N GLU A 279 -14.44 29.94 -5.76
CA GLU A 279 -14.38 28.60 -6.39
C GLU A 279 -14.40 28.67 -7.92
N ILE A 280 -15.06 29.70 -8.47
CA ILE A 280 -15.07 29.97 -9.91
C ILE A 280 -13.73 30.48 -10.46
N SER A 281 -12.81 30.92 -9.58
CA SER A 281 -11.49 31.40 -9.99
C SER A 281 -10.71 30.28 -10.69
N ARG A 282 -9.90 30.61 -11.70
CA ARG A 282 -9.04 29.65 -12.40
C ARG A 282 -8.09 28.92 -11.45
N VAL A 283 -7.56 29.65 -10.47
CA VAL A 283 -6.66 29.15 -9.40
C VAL A 283 -7.42 28.86 -8.09
N GLY A 284 -8.76 28.82 -8.14
CA GLY A 284 -9.59 28.48 -7.00
C GLY A 284 -9.41 27.04 -6.57
N PRO A 285 -9.81 26.68 -5.34
CA PRO A 285 -9.70 25.32 -4.85
C PRO A 285 -10.46 24.34 -5.76
N ARG A 286 -9.83 23.19 -6.05
CA ARG A 286 -10.34 22.12 -6.92
C ARG A 286 -10.47 20.82 -6.15
N MET A 287 -11.38 19.97 -6.62
CA MET A 287 -11.52 18.59 -6.11
C MET A 287 -11.73 18.50 -4.59
N LYS A 288 -12.40 19.49 -3.98
CA LYS A 288 -12.73 19.48 -2.54
C LYS A 288 -13.47 18.21 -2.12
N TRP A 289 -14.26 17.64 -3.03
CA TRP A 289 -15.03 16.42 -2.83
C TRP A 289 -14.17 15.22 -2.42
N LEU A 290 -12.92 15.12 -2.88
CA LEU A 290 -11.97 14.08 -2.46
C LEU A 290 -11.62 14.15 -0.96
N ARG A 291 -11.90 15.29 -0.31
CA ARG A 291 -11.59 15.53 1.10
C ARG A 291 -12.84 15.76 1.96
N MET A 292 -14.02 15.61 1.36
CA MET A 292 -15.28 15.70 2.09
C MET A 292 -15.48 14.42 2.91
N LYS A 293 -16.01 14.60 4.12
CA LYS A 293 -16.53 13.54 4.97
C LYS A 293 -17.97 13.94 5.32
N PRO A 294 -18.95 13.01 5.29
CA PRO A 294 -20.31 13.29 5.71
C PRO A 294 -20.33 13.92 7.11
N THR A 295 -21.38 14.69 7.42
CA THR A 295 -21.58 15.19 8.78
C THR A 295 -22.34 14.19 9.64
N ASP A 296 -23.27 13.47 9.02
CA ASP A 296 -23.95 12.34 9.63
C ASP A 296 -23.21 11.06 9.25
N MET A 297 -22.76 10.30 10.24
CA MET A 297 -22.02 9.07 10.01
C MET A 297 -22.93 7.89 9.68
N TYR A 298 -24.24 7.95 10.00
CA TYR A 298 -25.18 6.91 9.57
C TYR A 298 -25.28 6.80 8.04
N GLU A 299 -24.91 7.84 7.29
CA GLU A 299 -24.80 7.78 5.82
C GLU A 299 -23.77 6.76 5.33
N LEU A 300 -22.81 6.37 6.18
CA LEU A 300 -21.76 5.40 5.87
C LEU A 300 -22.11 3.97 6.32
N ASP A 301 -23.23 3.78 7.03
CA ASP A 301 -23.66 2.47 7.52
C ASP A 301 -24.39 1.69 6.42
N GLU A 302 -23.60 1.03 5.57
CA GLU A 302 -24.10 0.20 4.48
C GLU A 302 -25.03 -0.94 4.97
N THR A 303 -24.79 -1.47 6.17
CA THR A 303 -25.60 -2.57 6.72
C THR A 303 -27.00 -2.09 7.09
N MET A 304 -27.09 -0.96 7.80
CA MET A 304 -28.36 -0.33 8.14
C MET A 304 -29.13 0.09 6.87
N ILE A 305 -28.44 0.61 5.85
CA ILE A 305 -29.05 0.98 4.57
C ILE A 305 -29.66 -0.27 3.89
N HIS A 306 -28.90 -1.36 3.79
CA HIS A 306 -29.37 -2.59 3.16
C HIS A 306 -30.56 -3.23 3.90
N GLU A 307 -30.54 -3.24 5.24
CA GLU A 307 -31.65 -3.75 6.05
C GLU A 307 -32.93 -2.94 5.85
N ASN A 308 -32.82 -1.61 5.85
CA ASN A 308 -33.95 -0.71 5.60
C ASN A 308 -34.53 -0.89 4.18
N GLU A 309 -33.68 -1.07 3.16
CA GLU A 309 -34.11 -1.35 1.80
C GLU A 309 -34.82 -2.71 1.68
N SER A 310 -34.32 -3.73 2.40
CA SER A 310 -34.90 -5.07 2.41
C SER A 310 -36.29 -5.07 3.06
N GLN A 311 -36.42 -4.40 4.22
CA GLN A 311 -37.71 -4.26 4.91
C GLN A 311 -38.75 -3.47 4.08
N GLN A 312 -38.32 -2.46 3.31
CA GLN A 312 -39.23 -1.75 2.39
C GLN A 312 -39.70 -2.60 1.20
N LYS A 313 -38.88 -3.54 0.73
CA LYS A 313 -39.28 -4.49 -0.33
C LYS A 313 -40.25 -5.54 0.21
N ASP A 314 -40.00 -6.07 1.40
CA ASP A 314 -40.87 -7.06 2.02
C ASP A 314 -42.21 -6.45 2.47
N GLY A 315 -42.19 -5.21 2.98
CA GLY A 315 -43.40 -4.47 3.37
C GLY A 315 -44.31 -4.08 2.19
N LYS A 316 -43.79 -3.99 0.96
CA LYS A 316 -44.60 -3.80 -0.25
C LYS A 316 -45.23 -5.09 -0.77
N THR A 317 -44.76 -6.26 -0.34
CA THR A 317 -45.31 -7.56 -0.76
C THR A 317 -46.46 -8.03 0.15
N ALA A 318 -46.72 -7.32 1.26
CA ALA A 318 -47.82 -7.60 2.18
C ALA A 318 -49.10 -6.80 1.88
N GLY A 319 -49.09 -5.90 0.88
CA GLY A 319 -50.19 -4.98 0.57
C GLY A 319 -51.12 -5.37 -0.58
N ASP A 320 -50.71 -6.28 -1.47
CA ASP A 320 -51.55 -6.76 -2.58
C ASP A 320 -51.37 -8.28 -2.75
N ARG A 321 -52.19 -9.04 -2.02
CA ARG A 321 -52.49 -10.44 -2.34
C ARG A 321 -53.99 -10.59 -2.51
N ASP A 322 -54.53 -9.95 -3.54
CA ASP A 322 -55.68 -10.48 -4.28
C ASP A 322 -55.18 -10.87 -5.67
N GLY A 323 -55.45 -12.11 -6.04
CA GLY A 323 -54.71 -12.83 -7.07
C GLY A 323 -54.86 -12.28 -8.49
N ASP A 324 -53.76 -12.33 -9.24
CA ASP A 324 -53.68 -13.19 -10.42
C ASP A 324 -52.22 -13.37 -10.84
N THR A 325 -51.85 -14.60 -11.19
CA THR A 325 -50.49 -14.95 -11.61
C THR A 325 -50.39 -14.83 -13.13
N GLU A 326 -49.95 -13.68 -13.64
CA GLU A 326 -49.49 -13.56 -15.02
C GLU A 326 -47.99 -13.24 -15.08
N MET A 327 -47.21 -14.15 -15.67
CA MET A 327 -45.80 -13.92 -16.03
C MET A 327 -45.69 -12.82 -17.09
N LYS A 328 -44.91 -11.76 -16.82
CA LYS A 328 -44.40 -10.83 -17.84
C LYS A 328 -42.88 -10.69 -17.76
N PRO A 329 -42.19 -10.50 -18.90
CA PRO A 329 -40.78 -10.81 -19.04
C PRO A 329 -39.86 -9.66 -18.60
N GLU A 330 -38.61 -10.05 -18.35
CA GLU A 330 -37.41 -9.32 -17.93
C GLU A 330 -37.21 -7.94 -18.61
N GLN A 331 -37.71 -6.86 -18.00
CA GLN A 331 -37.32 -5.48 -18.38
C GLN A 331 -36.69 -4.68 -17.23
N SER A 332 -36.60 -5.24 -16.03
CA SER A 332 -36.16 -4.50 -14.84
C SER A 332 -34.64 -4.33 -14.72
N GLN A 333 -33.83 -5.16 -15.38
CA GLN A 333 -32.37 -5.02 -15.35
C GLN A 333 -31.83 -3.94 -16.31
N GLU A 334 -32.46 -3.72 -17.46
CA GLU A 334 -31.99 -2.72 -18.43
C GLU A 334 -32.18 -1.28 -17.93
N VAL A 335 -33.24 -1.00 -17.15
CA VAL A 335 -33.53 0.33 -16.60
C VAL A 335 -32.50 0.74 -15.53
N LEU A 336 -32.02 -0.22 -14.73
CA LEU A 336 -31.01 0.03 -13.70
C LEU A 336 -29.63 0.30 -14.31
N ILE A 337 -29.29 -0.38 -15.41
CA ILE A 337 -28.06 -0.13 -16.17
C ILE A 337 -28.14 1.22 -16.92
N ALA A 338 -29.31 1.61 -17.42
CA ALA A 338 -29.50 2.89 -18.10
C ALA A 338 -29.39 4.11 -17.16
N ASN A 339 -29.80 3.97 -15.89
CA ASN A 339 -29.71 5.06 -14.90
C ASN A 339 -28.29 5.27 -14.38
N ARG A 340 -27.44 4.23 -14.35
CA ARG A 340 -26.00 4.36 -14.02
C ARG A 340 -25.20 5.13 -15.09
N LYS A 341 -25.71 5.25 -16.32
CA LYS A 341 -25.06 5.99 -17.43
C LYS A 341 -25.38 7.50 -17.45
N LYS A 342 -26.18 8.02 -16.51
CA LYS A 342 -26.58 9.45 -16.46
C LYS A 342 -25.76 10.29 -15.47
N ALA A 343 -24.46 10.04 -15.34
CA ALA A 343 -23.56 11.08 -14.86
C ALA A 343 -23.48 12.18 -15.95
N PRO A 344 -23.54 13.48 -15.62
CA PRO A 344 -23.52 14.53 -16.61
C PRO A 344 -22.12 14.66 -17.23
N MET A 345 -21.86 13.93 -18.31
CA MET A 345 -20.76 14.24 -19.21
C MET A 345 -21.04 15.59 -19.88
N ARG A 346 -20.24 16.60 -19.53
CA ARG A 346 -20.24 17.91 -20.16
C ARG A 346 -19.89 17.75 -21.64
N ARG A 347 -20.88 17.82 -22.53
CA ARG A 347 -20.66 17.76 -23.99
C ARG A 347 -19.72 18.88 -24.42
N ARG A 348 -18.56 18.50 -24.96
CA ARG A 348 -17.64 19.39 -25.69
C ARG A 348 -18.38 19.88 -26.94
N ARG A 349 -18.63 21.18 -27.03
CA ARG A 349 -19.23 21.85 -28.19
C ARG A 349 -18.30 21.62 -29.40
N GLN A 350 -18.69 20.75 -30.33
CA GLN A 350 -18.07 20.68 -31.66
C GLN A 350 -18.40 22.00 -32.37
N GLN A 351 -17.36 22.79 -32.66
CA GLN A 351 -17.45 23.85 -33.65
C GLN A 351 -17.63 23.19 -35.01
N ASN A 352 -18.74 23.53 -35.65
CA ASN A 352 -19.07 23.11 -37.00
C ASN A 352 -18.14 23.86 -37.97
N THR A 353 -17.06 23.22 -38.42
CA THR A 353 -16.23 23.74 -39.52
C THR A 353 -16.95 23.48 -40.83
N GLN A 354 -17.58 24.51 -41.40
CA GLN A 354 -17.99 24.49 -42.80
C GLN A 354 -16.74 24.58 -43.70
N PRO A 355 -16.71 23.89 -44.85
CA PRO A 355 -15.64 24.06 -45.82
C PRO A 355 -15.89 25.34 -46.62
N ALA A 356 -15.03 26.35 -46.44
CA ALA A 356 -15.01 27.52 -47.29
C ALA A 356 -14.24 27.19 -48.59
N THR A 357 -14.98 27.17 -49.68
CA THR A 357 -14.49 27.15 -51.06
C THR A 357 -13.82 28.48 -51.41
N GLY A 358 -12.61 28.39 -51.99
CA GLY A 358 -11.96 29.28 -52.97
C GLY A 358 -12.17 30.80 -52.94
N GLY A 359 -11.06 31.56 -52.94
CA GLY A 359 -11.05 32.97 -53.34
C GLY A 359 -9.68 33.64 -53.18
N GLN A 360 -9.16 34.16 -54.29
CA GLN A 360 -7.86 34.82 -54.50
C GLN A 360 -7.69 36.20 -53.85
N GLY A 361 -6.43 36.66 -53.80
CA GLY A 361 -6.01 38.07 -53.70
C GLY A 361 -5.62 38.47 -52.27
N GLY A 362 -4.52 39.17 -51.99
CA GLY A 362 -3.58 39.95 -52.79
C GLY A 362 -2.71 40.74 -51.79
N ASP A 363 -1.59 41.24 -52.29
CA ASP A 363 -0.53 41.98 -51.60
C ASP A 363 -0.93 42.99 -50.52
N LEU A 364 -0.16 43.01 -49.41
CA LEU A 364 0.75 44.10 -49.00
C LEU A 364 1.38 43.83 -47.62
#